data_AF-A0A2W4RWG6-F1
#
_entry.id   AF-A0A2W4RWG6-F1
#
_cell.length_a   1.000
_cell.length_b   1.000
_cell.length_c   1.000
_cell.angle_alpha   90.00
_cell.angle_beta   90.00
_cell.angle_gamma   90.00
#
_symmetry.space_group_name_H-M   'P 1'
#
loop_
_entity.id
_entity.type
_entity.pdbx_description
1 polymer ?
#
loop_
_entity_poly.entity_id
_entity_poly.type
_entity_poly.pdbx_seq_one_letter_code
_entity_poly.pdbx_strand_id
1 'polypeptide(L)'
;MKKTAHYVAGLAAALLAAPALAGGIDGRWNATVDGGPAGPVELTFDLKSEGEKLTGALVMAMMPDPVAISDGVVKGEDVSFTLAFNMMEGMPPMVIKYSGKVKGDELNLTSVIDMGQGPMETPVVAKRAK
;
A
#
# COMPACT_ATOMS: atom_id res chain seq x y z
N MET A 1 55.40 -12.05 27.20
CA MET A 1 54.83 -13.37 27.53
C MET A 1 53.35 -13.17 27.85
N LYS A 2 52.46 -13.88 27.16
CA LYS A 2 51.00 -13.82 27.26
C LYS A 2 50.51 -14.51 28.55
N LYS A 3 49.52 -13.94 29.24
CA LYS A 3 48.48 -14.70 29.97
C LYS A 3 47.13 -13.96 29.92
N THR A 4 46.18 -14.62 29.30
CA THR A 4 44.76 -14.28 29.11
C THR A 4 43.95 -14.47 30.40
N ALA A 5 42.89 -13.68 30.60
CA ALA A 5 41.70 -14.06 31.36
C ALA A 5 40.47 -13.33 30.78
N HIS A 6 39.34 -14.04 30.75
CA HIS A 6 38.21 -13.91 29.85
C HIS A 6 36.95 -13.32 30.52
N TYR A 7 36.20 -12.49 29.75
CA TYR A 7 34.74 -12.10 29.78
C TYR A 7 34.11 -11.69 31.14
N VAL A 8 33.17 -10.73 31.25
CA VAL A 8 31.73 -10.67 30.91
C VAL A 8 31.32 -9.22 31.28
N ALA A 9 30.53 -8.40 30.58
CA ALA A 9 29.18 -8.59 30.06
C ALA A 9 28.94 -7.53 28.98
N GLY A 10 28.69 -7.94 27.74
CA GLY A 10 28.08 -7.06 26.74
C GLY A 10 26.61 -6.93 27.10
N LEU A 11 26.19 -5.77 27.59
CA LEU A 11 24.77 -5.43 27.67
C LEU A 11 24.28 -5.20 26.24
N ALA A 12 23.91 -6.29 25.56
CA ALA A 12 23.15 -6.22 24.32
C ALA A 12 21.77 -5.65 24.70
N ALA A 13 21.61 -4.34 24.54
CA ALA A 13 20.29 -3.72 24.52
C ALA A 13 19.57 -4.25 23.27
N ALA A 14 18.92 -5.40 23.41
CA ALA A 14 17.90 -5.83 22.48
C ALA A 14 16.78 -4.81 22.59
N LEU A 15 16.82 -3.80 21.72
CA LEU A 15 15.71 -2.90 21.47
C LEU A 15 14.61 -3.79 20.89
N LEU A 16 13.77 -4.35 21.76
CA LEU A 16 12.48 -4.86 21.36
C LEU A 16 11.71 -3.66 20.84
N ALA A 17 11.84 -3.40 19.54
CA ALA A 17 10.90 -2.55 18.83
C ALA A 17 9.55 -3.26 18.96
N ALA A 18 8.78 -2.87 19.97
CA ALA A 18 7.36 -3.18 20.01
C ALA A 18 6.83 -2.71 18.66
N PRO A 19 6.16 -3.56 17.85
CA PRO A 19 5.46 -3.04 16.69
C PRO A 19 4.48 -2.03 17.25
N ALA A 20 4.72 -0.76 16.95
CA ALA A 20 3.75 0.28 17.21
C ALA A 20 2.47 -0.22 16.53
N LEU A 21 1.43 -0.49 17.31
CA LEU A 21 0.09 -0.73 16.79
C LEU A 21 -0.44 0.60 16.27
N ALA A 22 0.22 1.17 15.25
CA ALA A 22 -0.46 1.97 14.26
C ALA A 22 -1.56 1.07 13.71
N GLY A 23 -2.80 1.55 13.69
CA GLY A 23 -3.92 0.80 13.14
C GLY A 23 -3.49 0.16 11.82
N GLY A 24 -3.35 -1.16 11.83
CA GLY A 24 -2.70 -1.89 10.74
C GLY A 24 -3.36 -1.56 9.40
N ILE A 25 -2.64 -1.80 8.31
CA ILE A 25 -3.18 -1.59 6.96
C ILE A 25 -4.39 -2.49 6.65
N ASP A 26 -4.56 -3.56 7.42
CA ASP A 26 -5.67 -4.51 7.30
C ASP A 26 -7.04 -3.84 7.39
N GLY A 27 -7.94 -4.29 6.50
CA GLY A 27 -9.33 -3.88 6.47
C GLY A 27 -9.69 -3.09 5.22
N ARG A 28 -10.86 -2.45 5.29
CA ARG A 28 -11.46 -1.76 4.16
C ARG A 28 -11.16 -0.26 4.22
N TRP A 29 -10.83 0.32 3.07
CA TRP A 29 -10.51 1.74 2.92
C TRP A 29 -11.28 2.34 1.75
N ASN A 30 -11.98 3.44 1.99
CA ASN A 30 -12.78 4.12 0.98
C ASN A 30 -12.11 5.42 0.56
N ALA A 31 -11.94 5.63 -0.75
CA ALA A 31 -11.48 6.89 -1.32
C ALA A 31 -12.48 7.39 -2.37
N THR A 32 -12.47 8.69 -2.61
CA THR A 32 -13.14 9.31 -3.75
C THR A 32 -12.08 10.02 -4.56
N VAL A 33 -11.99 9.69 -5.84
CA VAL A 33 -11.04 10.31 -6.78
C VAL A 33 -11.80 11.01 -7.91
N ASP A 34 -11.16 11.98 -8.55
CA ASP A 34 -11.73 12.62 -9.74
C ASP A 34 -11.60 11.68 -10.94
N GLY A 35 -12.75 11.22 -11.47
CA GLY A 35 -12.82 10.42 -12.71
C GLY A 35 -12.81 11.28 -13.98
N GLY A 36 -12.53 12.58 -13.86
CA GLY A 36 -12.55 13.53 -14.96
C GLY A 36 -13.98 13.79 -15.46
N PRO A 37 -14.24 13.77 -16.78
CA PRO A 37 -15.56 14.08 -17.34
C PRO A 37 -16.71 13.19 -16.84
N ALA A 38 -16.41 11.99 -16.35
CA ALA A 38 -17.40 11.06 -15.80
C ALA A 38 -17.84 11.42 -14.38
N GLY A 39 -17.16 12.37 -13.71
CA GLY A 39 -17.41 12.74 -12.32
C GLY A 39 -16.62 11.90 -11.31
N PRO A 40 -16.89 12.07 -10.00
CA PRO A 40 -16.16 11.39 -8.95
C PRO A 40 -16.35 9.87 -8.98
N VAL A 41 -15.28 9.14 -8.68
CA VAL A 41 -15.27 7.67 -8.60
C VAL A 41 -15.01 7.23 -7.17
N GLU A 42 -15.86 6.36 -6.65
CA GLU A 42 -15.67 5.71 -5.36
C GLU A 42 -14.79 4.47 -5.51
N LEU A 43 -13.75 4.40 -4.67
CA LEU A 43 -12.79 3.31 -4.59
C LEU A 43 -12.88 2.65 -3.23
N THR A 44 -12.95 1.33 -3.18
CA THR A 44 -12.89 0.55 -1.95
C THR A 44 -11.74 -0.43 -2.02
N PHE A 45 -10.69 -0.21 -1.22
CA PHE A 45 -9.58 -1.14 -1.06
C PHE A 45 -9.90 -2.11 0.08
N ASP A 46 -9.84 -3.42 -0.18
CA ASP A 46 -9.89 -4.46 0.85
C ASP A 46 -8.48 -5.04 1.01
N LEU A 47 -7.81 -4.70 2.10
CA LEU A 47 -6.38 -4.91 2.29
C LEU A 47 -6.10 -5.93 3.40
N LYS A 48 -5.11 -6.78 3.19
CA LYS A 48 -4.64 -7.76 4.16
C LYS A 48 -3.12 -7.90 4.12
N SER A 49 -2.48 -7.74 5.27
CA SER A 49 -1.05 -7.91 5.46
C SER A 49 -0.70 -9.24 6.12
N GLU A 50 0.39 -9.84 5.64
CA GLU A 50 1.03 -11.04 6.19
C GLU A 50 2.55 -10.79 6.26
N GLY A 51 3.02 -10.32 7.41
CA GLY A 51 4.39 -9.82 7.54
C GLY A 51 4.58 -8.56 6.68
N GLU A 52 5.56 -8.57 5.78
CA GLU A 52 5.79 -7.46 4.84
C GLU A 52 4.94 -7.54 3.56
N LYS A 53 4.24 -8.66 3.34
CA LYS A 53 3.44 -8.87 2.14
C LYS A 53 2.07 -8.21 2.31
N LEU A 54 1.67 -7.40 1.33
CA LEU A 54 0.32 -6.85 1.23
C LEU A 54 -0.44 -7.56 0.12
N THR A 55 -1.66 -7.98 0.42
CA THR A 55 -2.61 -8.58 -0.52
C THR A 55 -3.94 -7.84 -0.42
N GLY A 56 -4.82 -8.06 -1.39
CA GLY A 56 -6.10 -7.40 -1.41
C GLY A 56 -6.64 -7.18 -2.80
N ALA A 57 -7.72 -6.40 -2.86
CA ALA A 57 -8.30 -5.98 -4.12
C ALA A 57 -8.89 -4.57 -4.01
N LEU A 58 -8.92 -3.87 -5.14
CA LEU A 58 -9.72 -2.68 -5.35
C LEU A 58 -11.09 -3.08 -5.91
N VAL A 59 -12.15 -2.61 -5.26
CA VAL A 59 -13.53 -2.70 -5.72
C VAL A 59 -13.98 -1.31 -6.14
N MET A 60 -14.66 -1.21 -7.29
CA MET A 60 -15.27 0.03 -7.78
C MET A 60 -16.68 -0.27 -8.23
N ALA A 61 -17.63 0.63 -7.95
CA ALA A 61 -19.04 0.43 -8.31
C ALA A 61 -19.27 0.28 -9.84
N MET A 62 -18.36 0.84 -10.63
CA MET A 62 -18.44 0.87 -12.09
C MET A 62 -17.78 -0.32 -12.80
N MET A 63 -17.10 -1.22 -12.06
CA MET A 63 -16.56 -2.46 -12.62
C MET A 63 -17.16 -3.67 -11.89
N PRO A 64 -17.57 -4.73 -12.62
CA PRO A 64 -18.19 -5.90 -12.01
C PRO A 64 -17.19 -6.72 -11.18
N ASP A 65 -15.93 -6.76 -11.60
CA ASP A 65 -14.89 -7.59 -11.00
C ASP A 65 -13.90 -6.75 -10.19
N PRO A 66 -13.51 -7.22 -8.98
CA PRO A 66 -12.42 -6.61 -8.22
C PRO A 66 -11.08 -6.69 -8.95
N VAL A 67 -10.26 -5.65 -8.81
CA VAL A 67 -8.88 -5.63 -9.32
C VAL A 67 -7.93 -6.08 -8.22
N ALA A 68 -7.31 -7.24 -8.39
CA ALA A 68 -6.35 -7.75 -7.42
C ALA A 68 -5.10 -6.88 -7.34
N ILE A 69 -4.58 -6.72 -6.12
CA ILE A 69 -3.28 -6.10 -5.86
C ILE A 69 -2.15 -7.06 -6.24
N SER A 70 -1.16 -6.55 -6.99
CA SER A 70 0.14 -7.21 -7.17
C SER A 70 1.26 -6.41 -6.52
N ASP A 71 2.40 -7.08 -6.28
CA ASP A 71 3.63 -6.45 -5.77
C ASP A 71 3.42 -5.65 -4.47
N GLY A 72 2.46 -6.11 -3.67
CA GLY A 72 2.05 -5.45 -2.44
C GLY A 72 3.08 -5.64 -1.33
N VAL A 73 3.54 -4.51 -0.78
CA VAL A 73 4.51 -4.45 0.32
C VAL A 73 4.01 -3.47 1.37
N VAL A 74 4.15 -3.85 2.65
CA VAL A 74 3.95 -2.96 3.79
C VAL A 74 5.13 -3.06 4.74
N LYS A 75 5.70 -1.91 5.14
CA LYS A 75 6.86 -1.81 6.04
C LYS A 75 6.59 -0.70 7.06
N GLY A 76 6.12 -1.09 8.24
CA GLY A 76 5.66 -0.13 9.24
C GLY A 76 4.47 0.67 8.70
N GLU A 77 4.63 1.98 8.54
CA GLU A 77 3.61 2.85 7.95
C GLU A 77 3.68 2.92 6.42
N ASP A 78 4.82 2.58 5.82
CA ASP A 78 5.01 2.64 4.37
C ASP A 78 4.29 1.50 3.66
N VAL A 79 3.63 1.83 2.55
CA VAL A 79 2.90 0.88 1.71
C VAL A 79 3.20 1.14 0.25
N SER A 80 3.29 0.07 -0.54
CA SER A 80 3.27 0.12 -1.99
C SER A 80 2.53 -1.07 -2.58
N PHE A 81 1.84 -0.88 -3.69
CA PHE A 81 1.21 -1.95 -4.45
C PHE A 81 0.93 -1.53 -5.89
N THR A 82 0.63 -2.49 -6.75
CA THR A 82 0.30 -2.24 -8.15
C THR A 82 -1.10 -2.78 -8.47
N LEU A 83 -1.82 -2.06 -9.31
CA LEU A 83 -3.09 -2.48 -9.91
C LEU A 83 -2.96 -2.48 -11.43
N ALA A 84 -3.50 -3.50 -12.08
CA ALA A 84 -3.48 -3.64 -13.54
C ALA A 84 -4.93 -3.71 -14.05
N PHE A 85 -5.34 -2.70 -14.81
CA PHE A 85 -6.70 -2.56 -15.32
C PHE A 85 -6.76 -3.01 -16.78
N ASN A 86 -7.55 -4.03 -17.05
CA ASN A 86 -7.83 -4.47 -18.43
C ASN A 86 -8.94 -3.60 -19.01
N MET A 87 -8.56 -2.48 -19.63
CA MET A 87 -9.52 -1.49 -20.14
C MET A 87 -10.10 -1.87 -21.51
N MET A 88 -9.34 -2.59 -22.34
CA MET A 88 -9.75 -3.00 -23.68
C MET A 88 -9.18 -4.37 -24.02
N GLU A 89 -9.99 -5.22 -24.65
CA GLU A 89 -9.55 -6.53 -25.11
C GLU A 89 -8.48 -6.39 -26.20
N GLY A 90 -7.37 -7.12 -26.06
CA GLY A 90 -6.24 -7.09 -26.99
C GLY A 90 -5.23 -5.96 -26.76
N MET A 91 -5.46 -5.06 -25.80
CA MET A 91 -4.50 -4.03 -25.40
C MET A 91 -3.76 -4.42 -24.11
N PRO A 92 -2.51 -3.96 -23.90
CA PRO A 92 -1.83 -4.14 -22.62
C PRO A 92 -2.64 -3.54 -21.46
N PRO A 93 -2.60 -4.15 -20.26
CA PRO A 93 -3.25 -3.59 -19.09
C PRO A 93 -2.69 -2.21 -18.76
N MET A 94 -3.56 -1.31 -18.33
CA MET A 94 -3.16 -0.05 -17.73
C MET A 94 -2.64 -0.32 -16.32
N VAL A 95 -1.33 -0.12 -16.11
CA VAL A 95 -0.68 -0.36 -14.82
C VAL A 95 -0.64 0.94 -14.02
N ILE A 96 -1.15 0.88 -12.80
CA ILE A 96 -1.14 1.98 -11.83
C ILE A 96 -0.37 1.54 -10.60
N LYS A 97 0.70 2.25 -10.27
CA LYS A 97 1.49 1.98 -9.06
C LYS A 97 1.05 2.92 -7.96
N TYR A 98 0.78 2.37 -6.79
CA TYR A 98 0.44 3.11 -5.58
C TYR A 98 1.59 3.03 -4.59
N SER A 99 1.94 4.15 -3.97
CA SER A 99 2.88 4.20 -2.86
C SER A 99 2.45 5.25 -1.86
N GLY A 100 2.65 5.02 -0.57
CA GLY A 100 2.19 5.97 0.43
C GLY A 100 2.40 5.52 1.86
N LYS A 101 1.63 6.12 2.77
CA LYS A 101 1.71 5.85 4.21
C LYS A 101 0.35 5.70 4.87
N VAL A 102 0.25 4.77 5.81
CA VAL A 102 -0.87 4.65 6.75
C VAL A 102 -0.67 5.64 7.90
N LYS A 103 -1.68 6.46 8.18
CA LYS A 103 -1.71 7.43 9.28
C LYS A 103 -3.02 7.27 10.06
N GLY A 104 -3.03 6.35 11.01
CA GLY A 104 -4.24 6.04 11.80
C GLY A 104 -5.36 5.47 10.93
N ASP A 105 -6.42 6.28 10.72
CA ASP A 105 -7.58 5.93 9.90
C ASP A 105 -7.54 6.55 8.50
N GLU A 106 -6.41 7.14 8.11
CA GLU A 106 -6.15 7.62 6.75
C GLU A 106 -5.03 6.85 6.08
N LEU A 107 -5.25 6.46 4.83
CA LEU A 107 -4.29 5.83 3.94
C LEU A 107 -3.98 6.86 2.84
N ASN A 108 -2.81 7.50 2.98
CA ASN A 108 -2.36 8.56 2.08
C ASN A 108 -1.48 7.95 1.00
N LEU A 109 -2.00 7.84 -0.22
CA LEU A 109 -1.35 7.23 -1.36
C LEU A 109 -1.04 8.28 -2.43
N THR A 110 -0.02 7.99 -3.23
CA THR A 110 0.23 8.59 -4.53
C THR A 110 0.11 7.50 -5.57
N SER A 111 -0.77 7.69 -6.55
CA SER A 111 -0.84 6.84 -7.74
C SER A 111 0.04 7.39 -8.84
N VAL A 112 0.82 6.53 -9.48
CA VAL A 112 1.68 6.85 -10.62
C VAL A 112 1.21 6.05 -11.83
N ILE A 113 0.92 6.77 -12.90
CA ILE A 113 0.46 6.22 -14.18
C ILE A 113 1.39 6.75 -15.27
N ASP A 114 1.90 5.86 -16.13
CA ASP A 114 2.68 6.25 -17.31
C ASP A 114 1.87 5.94 -18.58
N MET A 115 1.42 7.00 -19.26
CA MET A 115 0.67 6.92 -20.51
C MET A 115 1.54 7.22 -21.74
N GLY A 116 2.86 7.12 -21.62
CA GLY A 116 3.82 7.40 -22.69
C GLY A 116 4.17 8.88 -22.87
N GLN A 117 3.60 9.77 -22.04
CA GLN A 117 3.96 11.20 -21.94
C GLN A 117 4.79 11.51 -20.68
N GLY A 118 5.21 10.47 -19.96
CA GLY A 118 5.87 10.56 -18.67
C GLY A 118 4.94 10.17 -17.51
N PRO A 119 5.51 9.92 -16.32
CA PRO A 119 4.74 9.54 -15.14
C PRO A 119 3.89 10.71 -14.66
N MET A 120 2.58 10.48 -14.57
CA MET A 120 1.64 11.36 -13.89
C MET A 120 1.41 10.85 -12.48
N GLU A 121 1.61 11.73 -11.49
CA GLU A 121 1.34 11.44 -10.08
C GLU A 121 0.02 12.06 -9.64
N THR A 122 -0.78 11.33 -8.87
CA THR A 122 -2.05 11.83 -8.33
C THR A 122 -2.18 11.42 -6.86
N PRO A 123 -2.42 12.38 -5.94
CA PRO A 123 -2.66 12.04 -4.54
C PRO A 123 -4.04 11.39 -4.37
N VAL A 124 -4.09 10.33 -3.57
CA VAL A 124 -5.31 9.60 -3.21
C VAL A 124 -5.34 9.44 -1.70
N VAL A 125 -6.39 9.97 -1.07
CA VAL A 125 -6.60 9.81 0.39
C VAL A 125 -7.77 8.86 0.58
N ALA A 126 -7.49 7.67 1.12
CA ALA A 126 -8.52 6.72 1.52
C ALA A 126 -8.72 6.79 3.04
N LYS A 127 -9.97 6.65 3.48
CA LYS A 127 -10.34 6.60 4.89
C LYS A 127 -10.78 5.19 5.26
N ARG A 128 -10.39 4.72 6.44
CA ARG A 128 -10.84 3.42 6.93
C ARG A 128 -12.37 3.39 6.95
N ALA A 129 -12.96 2.33 6.39
CA ALA A 129 -14.39 2.12 6.44
C ALA A 129 -14.82 1.92 7.90
N LYS A 130 -15.97 2.50 8.25
CA LYS A 130 -16.60 2.33 9.56
C LYS A 130 -17.29 0.97 9.68
#